data_AF-A0A9R1VFG2-F1
#
_entry.id   AF-A0A9R1VFG2-F1
#
_cell.length_a   1.000
_cell.length_b   1.000
_cell.length_c   1.000
_cell.angle_alpha   90.00
_cell.angle_beta   90.00
_cell.angle_gamma   90.00
#
_symmetry.space_group_name_H-M   'P 1'
#
loop_
_entity.id
_entity.type
_entity.pdbx_description
1 polymer ?
#
loop_
_entity_poly.entity_id
_entity_poly.type
_entity_poly.pdbx_seq_one_letter_code
_entity_poly.pdbx_strand_id
1 'polypeptide(L)'
;MDTSNLMSLESGNWRSQVKAVSRQRMVNRIMNAMKRHYTTISGHEALKELEKIIVRFEEKIFTVATSPSDYLCKISLKMQTLENR
;
A
#
# COMPACT_ATOMS: atom_id res chain seq x y z
N MET A 1 -14.94 19.67 4.18
CA MET A 1 -14.22 18.38 4.08
C MET A 1 -13.12 18.42 5.13
N ASP A 2 -13.37 17.79 6.28
CA ASP A 2 -12.46 17.78 7.43
C ASP A 2 -11.15 17.07 7.11
N THR A 3 -10.07 17.85 7.06
CA THR A 3 -8.68 17.38 7.03
C THR A 3 -8.18 16.90 8.41
N SER A 4 -9.06 16.95 9.42
CA SER A 4 -8.80 16.69 10.83
C SER A 4 -8.52 15.22 11.19
N ASN A 5 -8.61 14.29 10.23
CA ASN A 5 -8.49 12.85 10.51
C ASN A 5 -7.13 12.23 10.10
N LEU A 6 -6.14 13.05 9.69
CA LEU A 6 -4.80 12.57 9.34
C LEU A 6 -3.78 12.68 10.50
N MET A 7 -4.07 13.49 11.52
CA MET A 7 -3.13 13.80 12.62
C MET A 7 -3.37 12.99 13.91
N SER A 8 -4.50 12.28 14.06
CA SER A 8 -4.83 11.55 15.29
C SER A 8 -4.40 10.08 15.24
N LEU A 9 -3.15 9.84 14.86
CA LEU A 9 -2.58 8.49 14.71
C LEU A 9 -1.39 8.23 15.65
N GLU A 10 -1.09 9.14 16.56
CA GLU A 10 0.13 9.06 17.38
C GLU A 10 0.00 8.37 18.75
N SER A 11 -1.20 8.04 19.25
CA SER A 11 -1.33 7.63 20.68
C SER A 11 -2.24 6.42 20.96
N GLY A 12 -2.29 5.44 20.06
CA GLY A 12 -2.97 4.16 20.33
C GLY A 12 -2.75 3.18 19.19
N ASN A 13 -2.63 1.87 19.50
CA ASN A 13 -2.28 0.78 18.58
C ASN A 13 -2.82 1.06 17.17
N TRP A 14 -1.99 1.64 16.32
CA TRP A 14 -2.43 2.21 15.04
C TRP A 14 -2.98 1.12 14.12
N ARG A 15 -2.55 -0.13 14.34
CA ARG A 15 -3.09 -1.33 13.72
C ARG A 15 -4.58 -1.56 14.05
N SER A 16 -5.02 -1.19 15.25
CA SER A 16 -6.43 -1.24 15.66
C SER A 16 -7.28 -0.15 14.99
N GLN A 17 -6.65 0.93 14.50
CA GLN A 17 -7.33 2.04 13.81
C GLN A 17 -7.35 1.87 12.28
N VAL A 18 -6.39 1.13 11.73
CA VAL A 18 -6.33 0.80 10.31
C VAL A 18 -7.37 -0.27 9.98
N LYS A 19 -8.59 0.18 9.65
CA LYS A 19 -9.67 -0.70 9.16
C LYS A 19 -9.24 -1.43 7.88
N ALA A 20 -9.68 -2.68 7.70
CA ALA A 20 -9.41 -3.48 6.49
C ALA A 20 -9.74 -2.73 5.18
N VAL A 21 -10.78 -1.90 5.19
CA VAL A 21 -11.17 -1.03 4.07
C VAL A 21 -10.09 0.02 3.73
N SER A 22 -9.37 0.55 4.72
CA SER A 22 -8.25 1.48 4.48
C SER A 22 -7.03 0.76 3.92
N ARG A 23 -6.75 -0.48 4.35
CA ARG A 23 -5.68 -1.32 3.76
C ARG A 23 -5.99 -1.67 2.32
N GLN A 24 -7.23 -2.07 2.02
CA GLN A 24 -7.65 -2.37 0.65
C GLN A 24 -7.57 -1.13 -0.25
N ARG A 25 -7.93 0.05 0.25
CA ARG A 25 -7.73 1.31 -0.48
C ARG A 25 -6.26 1.58 -0.75
N MET A 26 -5.37 1.26 0.17
CA MET A 26 -3.93 1.37 -0.05
C MET A 26 -3.50 0.44 -1.19
N VAL A 27 -3.79 -0.87 -1.08
CA VAL A 27 -3.52 -1.89 -2.10
C VAL A 27 -4.03 -1.46 -3.48
N ASN A 28 -5.27 -0.97 -3.56
CA ASN A 28 -5.85 -0.49 -4.81
C ASN A 28 -5.11 0.73 -5.39
N ARG A 29 -4.64 1.65 -4.54
CA ARG A 29 -3.81 2.79 -4.98
C ARG A 29 -2.47 2.32 -5.53
N ILE A 30 -1.82 1.35 -4.86
CA ILE A 30 -0.58 0.71 -5.34
C ILE A 30 -0.82 0.11 -6.71
N MET A 31 -1.86 -0.71 -6.82
CA MET A 31 -2.22 -1.41 -8.04
C MET A 31 -2.51 -0.44 -9.20
N ASN A 32 -3.19 0.68 -8.93
CA ASN A 32 -3.52 1.66 -9.95
C ASN A 32 -2.30 2.47 -10.42
N ALA A 33 -1.40 2.82 -9.50
CA ALA A 33 -0.13 3.48 -9.85
C ALA A 33 0.71 2.55 -10.74
N MET A 34 0.86 1.29 -10.33
CA MET A 34 1.58 0.30 -11.11
C MET A 34 0.92 0.03 -12.46
N LYS A 35 -0.39 -0.19 -12.52
CA LYS A 35 -1.12 -0.39 -13.80
C LYS A 35 -0.81 0.72 -14.80
N ARG A 36 -0.77 2.00 -14.39
CA ARG A 36 -0.43 3.12 -15.28
C ARG A 36 0.98 3.03 -15.88
N HIS A 37 1.91 2.38 -15.18
CA HIS A 37 3.28 2.17 -15.66
C HIS A 37 3.45 0.82 -16.41
N TYR A 38 2.73 -0.23 -16.02
CA TYR A 38 2.79 -1.58 -16.64
C TYR A 38 1.81 -1.81 -17.80
N THR A 39 0.91 -0.85 -18.10
CA THR A 39 -0.10 -0.98 -19.17
C THR A 39 0.47 -1.19 -20.57
N THR A 40 1.78 -0.98 -20.76
CA THR A 40 2.43 -1.15 -22.06
C THR A 40 2.91 -2.59 -22.32
N ILE A 41 2.99 -3.45 -21.31
CA ILE A 41 3.73 -4.74 -21.39
C ILE A 41 2.91 -5.97 -20.92
N SER A 42 1.87 -5.80 -20.09
CA SER A 42 1.38 -6.90 -19.24
C SER A 42 -0.07 -7.30 -19.51
N GLY A 43 -0.31 -8.56 -19.87
CA GLY A 43 -1.66 -9.15 -19.98
C GLY A 43 -2.39 -9.32 -18.63
N HIS A 44 -3.69 -9.66 -18.66
CA HIS A 44 -4.55 -9.82 -17.46
C HIS A 44 -3.97 -10.76 -16.39
N GLU A 45 -3.16 -11.74 -16.80
CA GLU A 45 -2.53 -12.72 -15.90
C GLU A 45 -1.34 -12.12 -15.13
N ALA A 46 -0.50 -11.33 -15.80
CA ALA A 46 0.59 -10.59 -15.15
C ALA A 46 0.06 -9.57 -14.14
N LEU A 47 -1.10 -8.96 -14.40
CA LEU A 47 -1.77 -8.08 -13.44
C LEU A 47 -2.25 -8.83 -12.19
N LYS A 48 -2.78 -10.05 -12.33
CA LYS A 48 -3.17 -10.88 -11.17
C LYS A 48 -1.97 -11.30 -10.33
N GLU A 49 -0.86 -11.66 -10.96
CA GLU A 49 0.36 -12.01 -10.23
C GLU A 49 0.96 -10.79 -9.51
N LEU A 50 0.91 -9.62 -10.16
CA LEU A 50 1.32 -8.36 -9.54
C LEU A 50 0.47 -8.02 -8.31
N GLU A 51 -0.86 -8.19 -8.39
CA GLU A 51 -1.76 -7.98 -7.27
C GLU A 51 -1.43 -8.89 -6.08
N LYS A 52 -1.19 -10.19 -6.33
CA LYS A 52 -0.77 -11.14 -5.28
C LYS A 52 0.55 -10.71 -4.62
N ILE A 53 1.50 -10.20 -5.40
CA ILE A 53 2.79 -9.72 -4.89
C ILE A 53 2.57 -8.49 -4.02
N ILE A 54 1.77 -7.52 -4.47
CA ILE A 54 1.44 -6.30 -3.71
C ILE A 54 0.76 -6.64 -2.39
N VAL A 55 -0.24 -7.53 -2.39
CA VAL A 55 -0.97 -7.93 -1.17
C VAL A 55 -0.03 -8.58 -0.16
N ARG A 56 0.76 -9.57 -0.58
CA ARG A 56 1.74 -10.23 0.30
C ARG A 56 2.77 -9.27 0.87
N PHE A 57 3.17 -8.30 0.08
CA PHE A 57 4.14 -7.31 0.47
C PHE A 57 3.55 -6.29 1.47
N GLU A 58 2.35 -5.78 1.19
CA GLU A 58 1.62 -4.87 2.10
C GLU A 58 1.39 -5.54 3.46
N GLU A 59 1.03 -6.82 3.47
CA GLU A 59 0.86 -7.60 4.71
C GLU A 59 2.16 -7.69 5.51
N LYS A 60 3.29 -7.97 4.84
CA LYS A 60 4.61 -7.98 5.50
C LYS A 60 4.98 -6.63 6.08
N ILE A 61 4.66 -5.51 5.41
CA ILE A 61 4.92 -4.18 5.96
C ILE A 61 4.00 -3.90 7.14
N PHE A 62 2.72 -4.25 7.03
CA PHE A 62 1.77 -4.07 8.10
C PHE A 62 2.20 -4.77 9.40
N THR A 63 2.83 -5.94 9.30
CA THR A 63 3.34 -6.66 10.47
C THR A 63 4.62 -6.07 11.05
N VAL A 64 5.53 -5.51 10.24
CA VAL A 64 6.81 -4.98 10.73
C VAL A 64 6.81 -3.49 11.06
N ALA A 65 5.88 -2.71 10.53
CA ALA A 65 5.87 -1.26 10.72
C ALA A 65 5.61 -0.89 12.18
N THR A 66 6.23 0.16 12.69
CA THR A 66 6.04 0.58 14.09
C THR A 66 5.02 1.70 14.23
N SER A 67 4.76 2.45 13.15
CA SER A 67 3.79 3.54 13.08
C SER A 67 3.11 3.60 11.70
N PRO A 68 1.99 4.34 11.55
CA PRO A 68 1.36 4.58 10.25
C PRO A 68 2.28 5.28 9.26
N SER A 69 3.07 6.24 9.74
CA SER A 69 4.05 6.96 8.92
C SER A 69 5.14 6.01 8.42
N ASP A 70 5.61 5.10 9.28
CA ASP A 70 6.57 4.06 8.91
C ASP A 70 5.98 3.07 7.91
N TYR A 71 4.73 2.65 8.11
CA TYR A 71 3.99 1.81 7.16
C TYR A 71 3.87 2.46 5.78
N LEU A 72 3.46 3.73 5.71
CA LEU A 72 3.34 4.49 4.47
C LEU A 72 4.69 4.68 3.78
N CYS A 73 5.72 5.09 4.54
CA CYS A 73 7.07 5.31 4.02
C CYS A 73 7.65 4.03 3.40
N LYS A 74 7.55 2.89 4.10
CA LYS A 74 8.06 1.61 3.59
C LYS A 74 7.29 1.12 2.36
N ILE A 75 5.98 1.37 2.29
CA ILE A 75 5.17 1.05 1.09
C ILE A 75 5.63 1.89 -0.11
N SER A 76 5.77 3.20 0.06
CA SER A 76 6.21 4.10 -1.01
C SER A 76 7.61 3.76 -1.53
N LEU A 77 8.55 3.45 -0.64
CA LEU A 77 9.91 3.03 -1.02
C LEU A 77 9.92 1.77 -1.89
N LYS A 78 9.02 0.83 -1.61
CA LYS A 78 8.96 -0.43 -2.36
C LYS A 78 8.15 -0.35 -3.64
N MET A 79 7.16 0.55 -3.71
CA MET A 79 6.55 0.93 -4.98
C MET A 79 7.63 1.38 -5.97
N GLN A 80 8.48 2.33 -5.57
CA GLN A 80 9.57 2.83 -6.41
C GLN A 80 10.56 1.74 -6.85
N THR A 81 10.83 0.77 -5.96
CA THR A 81 11.72 -0.36 -6.28
C THR A 81 11.12 -1.30 -7.32
N LEU A 82 9.78 -1.47 -7.31
CA LEU A 82 9.10 -2.29 -8.30
C LEU A 82 8.91 -1.54 -9.62
N GLU A 83 8.64 -0.23 -9.58
CA GLU A 83 8.49 0.64 -10.75
C GLU A 83 9.79 0.78 -11.58
N ASN A 84 10.97 0.68 -10.95
CA ASN A 84 12.27 0.78 -11.62
C ASN A 84 12.83 -0.55 -12.17
N ARG A 85 11.99 -1.58 -12.34
CA ARG A 85 12.42 -2.94 -12.73
C ARG A 85 11.77 -3.39 -14.02
#